data_AF-A0A931V002-F1
#
_entry.id   AF-A0A931V002-F1
#
_cell.length_a   1.000
_cell.length_b   1.000
_cell.length_c   1.000
_cell.angle_alpha   90.00
_cell.angle_beta   90.00
_cell.angle_gamma   90.00
#
_symmetry.space_group_name_H-M   'P 1'
#
loop_
_entity.id
_entity.type
_entity.pdbx_description
1 polymer ?
#
loop_
_entity_poly.entity_id
_entity_poly.type
_entity_poly.pdbx_seq_one_letter_code
_entity_poly.pdbx_strand_id
1 'polypeptide(L)'
;MAGDPKKRVSLPMVGQPRRAVDDVDLGDHLPKARAPGAWILLGGLSVFAVLMPLMYLAIALIGAIYRAPVGAPQTVLPAGVAGAIVVAVSATCGGFIVGRFGGKAGPREGALAGLLTGLVLWALTRMPIGAVVLALTVPFAFVGARWGRRTRKPGDSIGA
;
A
#
# COMPACT_ATOMS: atom_id res chain seq x y z
N MET A 1 41.72 34.55 35.13
CA MET A 1 40.94 33.35 35.49
C MET A 1 40.01 33.03 34.33
N ALA A 2 40.49 32.23 33.39
CA ALA A 2 39.73 31.82 32.21
C ALA A 2 39.19 30.40 32.47
N GLY A 3 37.87 30.27 32.53
CA GLY A 3 37.20 28.97 32.65
C GLY A 3 37.24 28.23 31.32
N ASP A 4 37.81 27.03 31.32
CA ASP A 4 37.99 26.20 30.12
C ASP A 4 36.67 25.49 29.75
N PRO A 5 36.08 25.75 28.56
CA PRO A 5 34.79 25.21 28.17
C PRO A 5 34.98 23.96 27.31
N LYS A 6 35.25 22.78 27.90
CA LYS A 6 35.05 21.47 27.25
C LYS A 6 35.38 20.29 28.18
N LYS A 7 34.36 19.76 28.84
CA LYS A 7 34.30 18.31 29.09
C LYS A 7 32.84 17.87 29.18
N ARG A 8 32.21 17.67 28.01
CA ARG A 8 30.94 16.93 27.95
C ARG A 8 31.30 15.49 28.29
N VAL A 9 31.01 15.11 29.53
CA VAL A 9 31.06 13.74 30.01
C VAL A 9 30.05 12.95 29.20
N SER A 10 30.54 12.19 28.23
CA SER A 10 29.78 11.18 27.50
C SER A 10 29.39 10.09 28.51
N LEU A 11 28.13 10.12 28.95
CA LEU A 11 27.57 9.01 29.70
C LEU A 11 27.67 7.76 28.81
N PRO A 12 28.14 6.62 29.35
CA PRO A 12 28.10 5.36 28.61
C PRO A 12 26.65 5.13 28.21
N MET A 13 26.43 4.99 26.91
CA MET A 13 25.15 4.67 26.33
C MET A 13 24.81 3.25 26.83
N VAL A 14 24.19 3.18 28.01
CA VAL A 14 23.60 1.96 28.56
C VAL A 14 22.72 1.41 27.45
N GLY A 15 23.03 0.17 27.07
CA GLY A 15 22.48 -0.51 25.91
C GLY A 15 21.00 -0.18 25.74
N GLN A 16 20.63 0.22 24.52
CA GLN A 16 19.24 0.19 24.12
C GLN A 16 18.66 -1.13 24.62
N PRO A 17 17.53 -1.12 25.36
CA PRO A 17 16.91 -2.36 25.74
C PRO A 17 16.57 -3.07 24.43
N ARG A 18 17.28 -4.18 24.16
CA ARG A 18 16.73 -5.26 23.35
C ARG A 18 15.32 -5.46 23.89
N ARG A 19 14.35 -5.33 22.99
CA ARG A 19 12.91 -5.43 23.26
C ARG A 19 12.62 -6.48 24.33
N ALA A 20 12.30 -6.03 25.54
CA ALA A 20 11.73 -6.89 26.57
C ALA A 20 10.29 -7.34 26.25
N VAL A 21 9.79 -7.05 25.03
CA VAL A 21 8.49 -7.51 24.53
C VAL A 21 8.64 -8.77 23.66
N ASP A 22 9.86 -9.16 23.28
CA ASP A 22 10.08 -10.35 22.45
C ASP A 22 10.20 -11.66 23.29
N ASP A 23 10.25 -11.58 24.62
CA ASP A 23 10.47 -12.75 25.52
C ASP A 23 9.25 -13.13 26.38
N VAL A 24 8.06 -12.56 26.13
CA VAL A 24 6.85 -13.06 26.78
C VAL A 24 6.30 -14.22 25.95
N ASP A 25 6.66 -15.44 26.35
CA ASP A 25 6.11 -16.70 25.84
C ASP A 25 4.64 -16.84 26.28
N LEU A 26 3.77 -16.00 25.72
CA LEU A 26 2.31 -16.13 25.81
C LEU A 26 1.90 -17.30 24.91
N GLY A 27 2.05 -18.51 25.44
CA GLY A 27 1.76 -19.76 24.72
C GLY A 27 0.43 -19.72 23.98
N ASP A 28 0.42 -20.28 22.76
CA ASP A 28 -0.69 -20.69 21.85
C ASP A 28 -2.01 -19.89 21.78
N HIS A 29 -2.16 -18.78 22.49
CA HIS A 29 -3.40 -18.02 22.68
C HIS A 29 -3.30 -16.59 22.18
N LEU A 30 -2.11 -16.11 21.80
CA LEU A 30 -1.98 -14.93 20.95
C LEU A 30 -2.35 -15.30 19.51
N PRO A 31 -3.14 -14.47 18.80
CA PRO A 31 -3.39 -14.71 17.39
C PRO A 31 -2.06 -14.72 16.66
N LYS A 32 -1.60 -15.92 16.27
CA LYS A 32 -0.36 -16.19 15.53
C LYS A 32 -0.11 -15.04 14.55
N ALA A 33 0.99 -14.31 14.71
CA ALA A 33 1.34 -13.16 13.88
C ALA A 33 0.99 -13.49 12.42
N ARG A 34 0.00 -12.77 11.84
CA ARG A 34 -0.61 -13.18 10.58
C ARG A 34 0.48 -13.38 9.54
N ALA A 35 0.50 -14.57 8.93
CA ALA A 35 1.49 -14.94 7.93
C ALA A 35 1.58 -13.84 6.85
N PRO A 36 2.78 -13.54 6.31
CA PRO A 36 2.96 -12.48 5.31
C PRO A 36 1.97 -12.54 4.14
N GLY A 37 1.54 -13.75 3.75
CA GLY A 37 0.53 -13.96 2.71
C GLY A 37 -0.85 -13.37 3.02
N ALA A 38 -1.29 -13.32 4.29
CA ALA A 38 -2.57 -12.74 4.66
C ALA A 38 -2.62 -11.22 4.39
N TRP A 39 -1.49 -10.54 4.54
CA TRP A 39 -1.35 -9.12 4.24
C TRP A 39 -1.34 -8.82 2.74
N ILE A 40 -0.85 -9.76 1.93
CA ILE A 40 -0.92 -9.67 0.48
C ILE A 40 -2.38 -9.73 0.01
N LEU A 41 -3.16 -10.67 0.54
CA LEU A 41 -4.59 -10.79 0.25
C LEU A 41 -5.37 -9.55 0.73
N LEU A 42 -5.10 -9.06 1.94
CA LEU A 42 -5.73 -7.85 2.46
C LEU A 42 -5.39 -6.63 1.60
N GLY A 43 -4.11 -6.51 1.18
CA GLY A 43 -3.66 -5.48 0.26
C GLY A 43 -4.43 -5.53 -1.04
N GLY A 44 -4.49 -6.70 -1.68
CA GLY A 44 -5.24 -6.87 -2.93
C GLY A 44 -6.73 -6.56 -2.78
N LEU A 45 -7.36 -7.04 -1.70
CA LEU A 45 -8.77 -6.76 -1.40
C LEU A 45 -9.03 -5.26 -1.22
N SER A 46 -8.14 -4.56 -0.52
CA SER A 46 -8.26 -3.13 -0.30
C SER A 46 -8.10 -2.32 -1.59
N VAL A 47 -7.27 -2.77 -2.54
CA VAL A 47 -7.22 -2.17 -3.88
C VAL A 47 -8.59 -2.27 -4.54
N PHE A 48 -9.23 -3.45 -4.53
CA PHE A 48 -10.58 -3.61 -5.11
C PHE A 48 -11.65 -2.78 -4.41
N ALA A 49 -11.58 -2.69 -3.08
CA ALA A 49 -12.52 -1.90 -2.28
C ALA A 49 -12.48 -0.41 -2.63
N VAL A 50 -11.29 0.13 -2.98
CA VAL A 50 -11.14 1.52 -3.45
C VAL A 50 -11.41 1.64 -4.94
N LEU A 51 -11.02 0.64 -5.73
CA LEU A 51 -11.12 0.65 -7.19
C LEU A 51 -12.56 0.73 -7.68
N MET A 52 -13.46 -0.08 -7.11
CA MET A 52 -14.86 -0.14 -7.56
C MET A 52 -15.58 1.21 -7.46
N PRO A 53 -15.64 1.89 -6.30
CA PRO A 53 -16.33 3.17 -6.20
C PRO A 53 -15.67 4.26 -7.06
N LEU A 54 -14.33 4.31 -7.14
CA LEU A 54 -13.64 5.27 -8.01
C LEU A 54 -13.94 5.04 -9.49
N MET A 55 -14.04 3.77 -9.92
CA MET A 55 -14.37 3.42 -11.30
C MET A 55 -15.78 3.90 -11.67
N TYR A 56 -16.77 3.65 -10.80
CA TYR A 56 -18.14 4.15 -11.00
C TYR A 56 -18.17 5.67 -11.09
N LEU A 57 -17.44 6.37 -10.21
CA LEU A 57 -17.36 7.83 -10.23
C LEU A 57 -16.72 8.35 -11.53
N ALA A 58 -15.64 7.72 -12.00
CA ALA A 58 -14.98 8.12 -13.25
C ALA A 58 -15.89 7.94 -14.46
N ILE A 59 -16.60 6.81 -14.56
CA ILE A 59 -17.58 6.54 -15.62
C ILE A 59 -18.69 7.58 -15.60
N ALA A 60 -19.26 7.85 -14.42
CA ALA A 60 -20.33 8.84 -14.25
C ALA A 60 -19.86 10.25 -14.65
N LEU A 61 -18.66 10.65 -14.23
CA LEU A 61 -18.10 11.96 -14.53
C LEU A 61 -17.83 12.13 -16.04
N ILE A 62 -17.27 11.13 -16.70
CA ILE A 62 -17.02 11.15 -18.15
C ILE A 62 -18.35 11.23 -18.90
N GLY A 63 -19.32 10.41 -18.52
CA GLY A 63 -20.67 10.46 -19.12
C GLY A 63 -21.31 11.83 -18.96
N ALA A 64 -21.16 12.47 -17.80
CA ALA A 64 -21.70 13.79 -17.52
C ALA A 64 -21.01 14.91 -18.33
N ILE A 65 -19.68 14.90 -18.43
CA ILE A 65 -18.92 15.95 -19.12
C ILE A 65 -19.12 15.87 -20.63
N TYR A 66 -19.00 14.68 -21.21
CA TYR A 66 -19.03 14.52 -22.67
C TYR A 66 -20.44 14.36 -23.23
N ARG A 67 -21.46 14.22 -22.36
CA ARG A 67 -22.85 13.90 -22.72
C ARG A 67 -22.93 12.77 -23.74
N ALA A 68 -22.00 11.83 -23.65
CA ALA A 68 -21.80 10.76 -24.62
C ALA A 68 -21.54 9.46 -23.86
N PRO A 69 -21.98 8.31 -24.42
CA PRO A 69 -21.69 7.02 -23.83
C PRO A 69 -20.18 6.77 -23.76
N VAL A 70 -19.75 6.07 -22.72
CA VAL A 70 -18.37 5.60 -22.59
C VAL A 70 -18.09 4.61 -23.71
N GLY A 71 -17.05 4.88 -24.52
CA GLY A 71 -16.72 4.11 -25.72
C GLY A 71 -16.98 4.86 -27.04
N ALA A 72 -17.59 6.04 -26.98
CA ALA A 72 -17.60 6.97 -28.12
C ALA A 72 -16.16 7.44 -28.45
N PRO A 73 -15.84 7.76 -29.72
CA PRO A 73 -14.49 8.18 -30.12
C PRO A 73 -13.94 9.34 -29.27
N GLN A 74 -14.78 10.32 -28.94
CA GLN A 74 -14.40 11.46 -28.10
C GLN A 74 -14.14 11.12 -26.62
N THR A 75 -14.58 9.94 -26.13
CA THR A 75 -14.40 9.54 -24.72
C THR A 75 -13.28 8.53 -24.51
N VAL A 76 -12.69 7.95 -25.57
CA VAL A 76 -11.65 6.90 -25.47
C VAL A 76 -10.42 7.39 -24.70
N LEU A 77 -9.85 8.53 -25.10
CA LEU A 77 -8.63 9.06 -24.49
C LEU A 77 -8.86 9.56 -23.05
N PRO A 78 -9.92 10.34 -22.75
CA PRO A 78 -10.28 10.70 -21.38
C PRO A 78 -10.56 9.48 -20.49
N ALA A 79 -11.26 8.47 -21.00
CA ALA A 79 -11.56 7.25 -20.25
C ALA A 79 -10.30 6.42 -19.96
N GLY A 80 -9.37 6.33 -20.92
CA GLY A 80 -8.07 5.69 -20.71
C GLY A 80 -7.26 6.37 -19.62
N VAL A 81 -7.17 7.70 -19.65
CA VAL A 81 -6.43 8.48 -18.64
C VAL A 81 -7.10 8.38 -17.27
N ALA A 82 -8.42 8.54 -17.19
CA ALA A 82 -9.16 8.41 -15.94
C ALA A 82 -9.00 7.00 -15.34
N GLY A 83 -9.09 5.96 -16.18
CA GLY A 83 -8.85 4.58 -15.77
C GLY A 83 -7.45 4.36 -15.20
N ALA A 84 -6.41 4.89 -15.86
CA ALA A 84 -5.04 4.80 -15.37
C ALA A 84 -4.86 5.49 -14.00
N ILE A 85 -5.45 6.69 -13.82
CA ILE A 85 -5.42 7.41 -12.55
C ILE A 85 -6.14 6.61 -11.45
N VAL A 86 -7.34 6.10 -11.74
CA VAL A 86 -8.14 5.31 -10.80
C VAL A 86 -7.37 4.06 -10.34
N VAL A 87 -6.73 3.34 -11.27
CA VAL A 87 -5.90 2.17 -10.96
C VAL A 87 -4.70 2.56 -10.10
N ALA A 88 -3.99 3.63 -10.46
CA ALA A 88 -2.82 4.10 -9.72
C ALA A 88 -3.16 4.52 -8.28
N VAL A 89 -4.25 5.27 -8.09
CA VAL A 89 -4.74 5.69 -6.77
C VAL A 89 -5.14 4.48 -5.93
N SER A 90 -5.91 3.56 -6.52
CA SER A 90 -6.37 2.35 -5.83
C SER A 90 -5.20 1.46 -5.41
N ALA A 91 -4.22 1.26 -6.30
CA ALA A 91 -3.00 0.52 -6.02
C ALA A 91 -2.16 1.17 -4.92
N THR A 92 -2.05 2.51 -4.94
CA THR A 92 -1.35 3.27 -3.89
C THR A 92 -2.04 3.11 -2.54
N CYS A 93 -3.36 3.21 -2.49
CA CYS A 93 -4.14 3.04 -1.26
C CYS A 93 -3.98 1.62 -0.68
N GLY A 94 -4.09 0.58 -1.53
CA GLY A 94 -3.92 -0.78 -1.06
C GLY A 94 -2.49 -1.08 -0.60
N GLY A 95 -1.50 -0.57 -1.33
CA GLY A 95 -0.10 -0.58 -0.90
C GLY A 95 0.08 0.12 0.45
N PHE A 96 -0.51 1.31 0.63
CA PHE A 96 -0.44 2.08 1.87
C PHE A 96 -1.00 1.32 3.06
N ILE A 97 -2.14 0.64 2.92
CA ILE A 97 -2.75 -0.17 3.99
C ILE A 97 -1.81 -1.31 4.40
N VAL A 98 -1.22 -2.03 3.46
CA VAL A 98 -0.21 -3.08 3.74
C VAL A 98 1.00 -2.48 4.45
N GLY A 99 1.51 -1.35 3.92
CA GLY A 99 2.63 -0.62 4.49
C GLY A 99 2.35 -0.08 5.88
N ARG A 100 1.12 0.33 6.19
CA ARG A 100 0.70 0.94 7.46
C ARG A 100 0.43 -0.11 8.53
N PHE A 101 -0.33 -1.16 8.22
CA PHE A 101 -0.84 -2.12 9.21
C PHE A 101 -0.09 -3.45 9.21
N GLY A 102 0.65 -3.77 8.16
CA GLY A 102 1.18 -5.12 7.93
C GLY A 102 2.30 -5.61 8.85
N GLY A 103 2.59 -4.96 9.99
CA GLY A 103 3.62 -5.43 10.94
C GLY A 103 4.98 -5.70 10.27
N LYS A 104 5.35 -6.97 10.08
CA LYS A 104 6.59 -7.38 9.36
C LYS A 104 6.53 -7.21 7.84
N ALA A 105 5.34 -7.07 7.26
CA ALA A 105 5.16 -6.83 5.83
C ALA A 105 5.74 -5.48 5.39
N GLY A 106 6.29 -5.46 4.19
CA GLY A 106 7.04 -4.36 3.62
C GLY A 106 6.70 -4.01 2.19
N PRO A 107 7.57 -3.20 1.56
CA PRO A 107 7.40 -2.76 0.18
C PRO A 107 7.31 -3.94 -0.79
N ARG A 108 7.97 -5.06 -0.49
CA ARG A 108 7.92 -6.28 -1.33
C ARG A 108 6.54 -6.93 -1.30
N GLU A 109 5.94 -7.04 -0.12
CA GLU A 109 4.59 -7.57 0.09
C GLU A 109 3.54 -6.65 -0.51
N GLY A 110 3.74 -5.33 -0.43
CA GLY A 110 2.91 -4.36 -1.14
C GLY A 110 2.99 -4.50 -2.66
N ALA A 111 4.19 -4.72 -3.21
CA ALA A 111 4.37 -4.98 -4.63
C ALA A 111 3.73 -6.31 -5.07
N LEU A 112 3.84 -7.36 -4.26
CA LEU A 112 3.17 -8.65 -4.50
C LEU A 112 1.65 -8.51 -4.48
N ALA A 113 1.09 -7.69 -3.57
CA ALA A 113 -0.34 -7.38 -3.56
C ALA A 113 -0.75 -6.65 -4.85
N GLY A 114 0.02 -5.64 -5.28
CA GLY A 114 -0.21 -4.93 -6.54
C GLY A 114 -0.08 -5.84 -7.78
N LEU A 115 0.84 -6.81 -7.75
CA LEU A 115 1.01 -7.81 -8.80
C LEU A 115 -0.17 -8.77 -8.86
N LEU A 116 -0.61 -9.29 -7.70
CA LEU A 116 -1.80 -10.15 -7.60
C LEU A 116 -3.04 -9.42 -8.12
N THR A 117 -3.28 -8.19 -7.67
CA THR A 117 -4.42 -7.40 -8.15
C THR A 117 -4.30 -7.11 -9.65
N GLY A 118 -3.11 -6.76 -10.14
CA GLY A 118 -2.88 -6.52 -11.56
C GLY A 118 -3.12 -7.76 -12.41
N LEU A 119 -2.73 -8.96 -11.93
CA LEU A 119 -3.01 -10.23 -12.59
C LEU A 119 -4.51 -10.54 -12.63
N VAL A 120 -5.23 -10.29 -11.53
CA VAL A 120 -6.69 -10.46 -11.50
C VAL A 120 -7.36 -9.49 -12.46
N LEU A 121 -6.97 -8.22 -12.47
CA LEU A 121 -7.51 -7.24 -13.42
C LEU A 121 -7.21 -7.62 -14.87
N TRP A 122 -6.00 -8.10 -15.14
CA TRP A 122 -5.62 -8.57 -16.47
C TRP A 122 -6.48 -9.76 -16.91
N ALA A 123 -6.66 -10.75 -16.03
CA ALA A 123 -7.50 -11.91 -16.30
C ALA A 123 -8.97 -11.53 -16.56
N LEU A 124 -9.50 -10.54 -15.84
CA LEU A 124 -10.86 -10.04 -16.02
C LEU A 124 -11.04 -9.24 -17.31
N THR A 125 -10.06 -8.42 -17.67
CA THR A 125 -10.16 -7.55 -18.84
C THR A 125 -9.86 -8.27 -20.16
N ARG A 126 -9.07 -9.35 -20.13
CA ARG A 126 -8.62 -10.12 -21.33
C ARG A 126 -8.03 -9.26 -22.45
N MET A 127 -7.61 -8.03 -22.15
CA MET A 127 -7.10 -7.07 -23.13
C MET A 127 -5.56 -7.03 -23.13
N PRO A 128 -4.92 -6.66 -24.27
CA PRO A 128 -3.47 -6.43 -24.34
C PRO A 128 -2.97 -5.30 -23.43
N ILE A 129 -3.90 -4.54 -22.83
CA ILE A 129 -3.65 -3.50 -21.82
C ILE A 129 -3.15 -4.09 -20.50
N GLY A 130 -3.17 -5.42 -20.32
CA GLY A 130 -2.65 -6.12 -19.13
C GLY A 130 -1.27 -5.69 -18.68
N ALA A 131 -0.34 -5.53 -19.63
CA ALA A 131 1.02 -5.07 -19.33
C ALA A 131 1.02 -3.66 -18.72
N VAL A 132 0.14 -2.77 -19.21
CA VAL A 132 -0.02 -1.41 -18.68
C VAL A 132 -0.61 -1.44 -17.27
N VAL A 133 -1.62 -2.29 -17.04
CA VAL A 133 -2.21 -2.45 -15.70
C VAL A 133 -1.16 -2.93 -14.70
N LEU A 134 -0.38 -3.96 -15.05
CA LEU A 134 0.70 -4.45 -14.19
C LEU A 134 1.79 -3.40 -13.98
N ALA A 135 2.18 -2.68 -15.04
CA ALA A 135 3.15 -1.58 -14.97
C ALA A 135 2.67 -0.42 -14.11
N LEU A 136 1.37 -0.25 -13.89
CA LEU A 136 0.82 0.73 -12.97
C LEU A 136 0.63 0.15 -11.56
N THR A 137 0.00 -1.02 -11.39
CA THR A 137 -0.35 -1.51 -10.06
C THR A 137 0.88 -1.82 -9.20
N VAL A 138 1.93 -2.39 -9.79
CA VAL A 138 3.12 -2.83 -9.04
C VAL A 138 3.92 -1.66 -8.45
N PRO A 139 4.40 -0.67 -9.24
CA PRO A 139 5.18 0.43 -8.69
C PRO A 139 4.36 1.34 -7.78
N PHE A 140 3.09 1.60 -8.09
CA PHE A 140 2.24 2.42 -7.23
C PHE A 140 1.91 1.73 -5.91
N ALA A 141 1.66 0.42 -5.90
CA ALA A 141 1.50 -0.34 -4.67
C ALA A 141 2.80 -0.39 -3.84
N PHE A 142 3.96 -0.50 -4.48
CA PHE A 142 5.26 -0.43 -3.81
C PHE A 142 5.48 0.94 -3.14
N VAL A 143 5.22 2.03 -3.86
CA VAL A 143 5.34 3.40 -3.33
C VAL A 143 4.36 3.64 -2.20
N GLY A 144 3.10 3.20 -2.35
CA GLY A 144 2.09 3.23 -1.31
C GLY A 144 2.55 2.51 -0.05
N ALA A 145 3.07 1.28 -0.19
CA ALA A 145 3.58 0.49 0.94
C ALA A 145 4.80 1.14 1.61
N ARG A 146 5.70 1.73 0.83
CA ARG A 146 6.83 2.49 1.37
C ARG A 146 6.35 3.71 2.17
N TRP A 147 5.34 4.42 1.66
CA TRP A 147 4.79 5.58 2.35
C TRP A 147 4.06 5.19 3.64
N GLY A 148 3.19 4.17 3.60
CA GLY A 148 2.48 3.66 4.78
C GLY A 148 3.41 3.18 5.89
N ARG A 149 4.58 2.62 5.53
CA ARG A 149 5.61 2.25 6.51
C ARG A 149 6.23 3.46 7.19
N ARG A 150 6.48 4.54 6.46
CA ARG A 150 7.07 5.78 7.00
C ARG A 150 6.14 6.50 7.96
N THR A 151 4.82 6.33 7.81
CA THR A 151 3.82 6.97 8.67
C THR A 151 3.49 6.17 9.93
N ARG A 152 4.14 5.02 10.15
CA ARG A 152 3.95 4.21 11.36
C ARG A 152 4.50 4.91 12.60
N LYS A 153 3.67 5.03 13.64
CA LYS A 153 4.13 5.33 14.99
C LYS A 153 4.49 4.03 15.72
N PRO A 154 5.41 4.06 16.71
CA PRO A 154 5.64 2.92 17.59
C PRO A 154 4.32 2.53 18.28
N GLY A 155 3.83 1.30 18.05
CA GLY A 155 2.58 0.77 18.61
C GLY A 155 1.43 0.53 17.63
N ASP A 156 1.53 0.98 16.37
CA ASP A 156 0.42 0.88 15.39
C ASP A 156 0.27 -0.50 14.70
N SER A 157 1.05 -1.52 15.07
CA SER A 157 0.94 -2.85 14.46
C SER A 157 -0.22 -3.64 15.06
N ILE A 158 -1.26 -3.88 14.27
CA ILE A 158 -2.36 -4.78 14.64
C ILE A 158 -1.82 -6.22 14.61
N GLY A 159 -1.47 -6.76 15.78
CA GLY A 159 -1.02 -8.15 15.97
C GLY A 159 0.49 -8.35 16.00
N ALA A 160 1.20 -7.55 16.81
CA ALA A 160 2.51 -7.97 17.34
C ALA A 160 2.30 -9.00 18.44
#